data_AF-A0A1Y1LMJ6-F1
#
_entry.id   AF-A0A1Y1LMJ6-F1
#
_cell.length_a   1.000
_cell.length_b   1.000
_cell.length_c   1.000
_cell.angle_alpha   90.00
_cell.angle_beta   90.00
_cell.angle_gamma   90.00
#
_symmetry.space_group_name_H-M   'P 1'
#
loop_
_entity.id
_entity.type
_entity.pdbx_description
1 polymer ?
#
loop_
_entity_poly.entity_id
_entity_poly.type
_entity_poly.pdbx_seq_one_letter_code
_entity_poly.pdbx_strand_id
1 'polypeptide(L)'
;PDFVMDNNLTPSADMYSLGLLAIALYNSPHKSPLDSHGSVSSYKRLFSSGSTTPSASNGFLSSRPLPKDLSSHVLPRLIARRPAQRMTAREFQESEYFDNVLVSTIRFLDSFPAKTPNEKSQFMRGLHKVLPSFPKSVMEKKILPALLEELKDRDLLSLILQNVFKIIDLLPSARRAFGDKVRPALKEIFVVNAKQGQEKDPARDAGLMVFLENLSLAADNSSGKEFKDDILPVILAAIECPTPSIIDAALRTLPSVLPVLDFSTIKNELFPVVATVFSKTNSLAIKVRGLQAFVILCGGSTDAAADDGLNGLIENKKASSSSALDKYTMQEKIVPLIKAIKTKEPAVMMAALNALRIVGENADADFVAMDILPILWSMSLGPLLDLRQFQTFMELIKTLSRRVEDEQTKKLQELSGTANAGTARP
;
A
#
# COMPACT_ATOMS: atom_id res chain seq x y z
N PRO A 1 26.38 -13.77 -44.19
CA PRO A 1 26.52 -13.68 -45.66
C PRO A 1 27.98 -13.45 -46.09
N ASP A 2 28.68 -12.52 -45.47
CA ASP A 2 30.04 -12.12 -45.87
C ASP A 2 31.02 -13.29 -45.93
N PHE A 3 31.03 -14.12 -44.87
CA PHE A 3 31.91 -15.28 -44.80
C PHE A 3 31.49 -16.38 -45.78
N VAL A 4 30.22 -16.78 -45.77
CA VAL A 4 29.73 -17.95 -46.54
C VAL A 4 29.64 -17.69 -48.05
N MET A 5 29.33 -16.46 -48.44
CA MET A 5 29.12 -16.07 -49.84
C MET A 5 30.38 -15.47 -50.47
N ASP A 6 31.14 -14.67 -49.72
CA ASP A 6 32.25 -13.87 -50.25
C ASP A 6 33.61 -14.22 -49.62
N ASN A 7 33.67 -15.21 -48.72
CA ASN A 7 34.88 -15.57 -47.94
C ASN A 7 35.51 -14.35 -47.21
N ASN A 8 34.69 -13.39 -46.81
CA ASN A 8 35.14 -12.17 -46.16
C ASN A 8 34.74 -12.14 -44.67
N LEU A 9 35.69 -11.82 -43.81
CA LEU A 9 35.49 -11.67 -42.37
C LEU A 9 35.60 -10.20 -42.00
N THR A 10 34.47 -9.61 -41.61
CA THR A 10 34.41 -8.20 -41.20
C THR A 10 33.58 -8.05 -39.92
N PRO A 11 33.91 -7.09 -39.04
CA PRO A 11 33.07 -6.79 -37.88
C PRO A 11 31.63 -6.38 -38.25
N SER A 12 31.41 -5.89 -39.47
CA SER A 12 30.06 -5.56 -39.95
C SER A 12 29.13 -6.78 -40.08
N ALA A 13 29.68 -8.00 -40.06
CA ALA A 13 28.90 -9.23 -40.03
C ALA A 13 28.09 -9.37 -38.72
N ASP A 14 28.57 -8.80 -37.61
CA ASP A 14 27.85 -8.79 -36.33
C ASP A 14 26.58 -7.93 -36.44
N MET A 15 26.66 -6.79 -37.13
CA MET A 15 25.50 -5.91 -37.39
C MET A 15 24.45 -6.61 -38.25
N TYR A 16 24.87 -7.41 -39.23
CA TYR A 16 23.95 -8.24 -40.01
C TYR A 16 23.24 -9.28 -39.12
N SER A 17 24.00 -9.94 -38.25
CA SER A 17 23.48 -10.93 -37.30
C SER A 17 22.51 -10.29 -36.30
N LEU A 18 22.81 -9.07 -35.83
CA LEU A 18 21.92 -8.27 -34.99
C LEU A 18 20.60 -7.94 -35.71
N GLY A 19 20.66 -7.60 -37.00
CA GLY A 19 19.45 -7.37 -37.81
C GLY A 19 18.56 -8.61 -37.92
N LEU A 20 19.16 -9.79 -38.12
CA LEU A 20 18.42 -11.05 -38.12
C LEU A 20 17.83 -11.38 -36.74
N LEU A 21 18.57 -11.11 -35.67
CA LEU A 21 18.07 -11.27 -34.29
C LEU A 21 16.88 -10.35 -34.03
N ALA A 22 16.95 -9.10 -34.45
CA ALA A 22 15.84 -8.15 -34.34
C ALA A 22 14.57 -8.71 -35.01
N ILE A 23 14.68 -9.23 -36.24
CA ILE A 23 13.55 -9.88 -36.93
C ILE A 23 13.05 -11.11 -36.15
N ALA A 24 13.97 -11.95 -35.66
CA ALA A 24 13.61 -13.16 -34.90
C ALA A 24 12.82 -12.85 -33.62
N LEU A 25 13.08 -11.73 -32.96
CA LEU A 25 12.31 -11.28 -31.78
C LEU A 25 10.85 -10.97 -32.13
N TYR A 26 10.57 -10.51 -33.36
CA TYR A 26 9.20 -10.27 -33.84
C TYR A 26 8.56 -11.51 -34.47
N ASN A 27 9.30 -12.61 -34.63
CA ASN A 27 8.75 -13.88 -35.11
C ASN A 27 8.00 -14.66 -34.02
N SER A 28 6.96 -15.41 -34.42
CA SER A 28 6.18 -16.30 -33.56
C SER A 28 6.05 -17.67 -34.24
N PRO A 29 6.79 -18.70 -33.78
CA PRO A 29 7.76 -18.70 -32.68
C PRO A 29 9.01 -17.84 -32.98
N HIS A 30 9.74 -17.42 -31.92
CA HIS A 30 10.97 -16.61 -32.01
C HIS A 30 12.11 -17.34 -32.73
N LYS A 31 12.04 -17.43 -34.06
CA LYS A 31 12.99 -18.13 -34.93
C LYS A 31 13.60 -17.18 -35.94
N SER A 32 14.84 -17.50 -36.33
CA SER A 32 15.54 -16.82 -37.41
C SER A 32 14.70 -16.84 -38.68
N PRO A 33 14.63 -15.73 -39.44
CA PRO A 33 13.96 -15.72 -40.74
C PRO A 33 14.73 -16.50 -41.81
N LEU A 34 15.99 -16.87 -41.54
CA LEU A 34 16.81 -17.72 -42.39
C LEU A 34 17.02 -19.06 -41.70
N ASP A 35 16.49 -20.14 -42.29
CA ASP A 35 16.70 -21.51 -41.80
C ASP A 35 17.53 -22.32 -42.80
N SER A 36 18.78 -22.59 -42.42
CA SER A 36 19.73 -23.35 -43.25
C SER A 36 20.07 -24.71 -42.66
N HIS A 37 19.53 -25.07 -41.49
CA HIS A 37 19.81 -26.32 -40.77
C HIS A 37 21.32 -26.68 -40.68
N GLY A 38 22.20 -25.69 -40.57
CA GLY A 38 23.65 -25.89 -40.51
C GLY A 38 24.32 -26.22 -41.86
N SER A 39 23.59 -26.23 -42.97
CA SER A 39 24.13 -26.52 -44.30
C SER A 39 24.54 -25.27 -45.06
N VAL A 40 25.81 -25.24 -45.51
CA VAL A 40 26.37 -24.16 -46.34
C VAL A 40 25.67 -24.06 -47.70
N SER A 41 25.33 -25.20 -48.32
CA SER A 41 24.66 -25.22 -49.62
C SER A 41 23.22 -24.69 -49.53
N SER A 42 22.51 -25.03 -48.44
CA SER A 42 21.18 -24.48 -48.14
C SER A 42 21.25 -22.98 -47.88
N TYR A 43 22.25 -22.50 -47.13
CA TYR A 43 22.46 -21.08 -46.91
C TYR A 43 22.69 -20.33 -48.24
N LYS A 44 23.57 -20.82 -49.12
CA LYS A 44 23.80 -20.22 -50.45
C LYS A 44 22.52 -20.16 -51.30
N ARG A 45 21.67 -21.19 -51.22
CA ARG A 45 20.38 -21.24 -51.92
C ARG A 45 19.40 -20.17 -51.43
N LEU A 46 19.34 -19.91 -50.11
CA LEU A 46 18.47 -18.86 -49.55
C LEU A 46 18.82 -17.45 -50.06
N PHE A 47 20.10 -17.18 -50.34
CA PHE A 47 20.57 -15.91 -50.91
C PHE A 47 20.51 -15.85 -52.44
N SER A 48 20.04 -16.92 -53.10
CA SER A 48 19.89 -16.95 -54.56
C SER A 48 18.61 -16.25 -55.03
N SER A 49 17.60 -16.13 -54.16
CA SER A 49 16.35 -15.42 -54.44
C SER A 49 16.10 -14.31 -53.43
N GLY A 50 15.64 -13.15 -53.91
CA GLY A 50 15.21 -12.05 -53.06
C GLY A 50 13.94 -12.35 -52.26
N SER A 51 13.16 -13.38 -52.64
CA SER A 51 11.97 -13.79 -51.89
C SER A 51 12.30 -14.56 -50.61
N THR A 52 13.45 -15.23 -50.55
CA THR A 52 13.88 -16.09 -49.43
C THR A 52 14.86 -15.40 -48.48
N THR A 53 15.28 -14.17 -48.79
CA THR A 53 16.12 -13.34 -47.92
C THR A 53 15.28 -12.20 -47.35
N PRO A 54 15.37 -11.89 -46.04
CA PRO A 54 14.67 -10.75 -45.46
C PRO A 54 14.94 -9.45 -46.22
N SER A 55 13.89 -8.73 -46.59
CA SER A 55 13.98 -7.45 -47.28
C SER A 55 12.74 -6.60 -47.01
N ALA A 56 12.80 -5.30 -47.32
CA ALA A 56 11.63 -4.44 -47.16
C ALA A 56 10.43 -4.89 -48.03
N SER A 57 10.68 -5.51 -49.19
CA SER A 57 9.62 -5.93 -50.12
C SER A 57 8.86 -7.18 -49.68
N ASN A 58 9.41 -7.99 -48.77
CA ASN A 58 8.76 -9.18 -48.23
C ASN A 58 8.45 -9.05 -46.71
N GLY A 59 8.38 -7.81 -46.20
CA GLY A 59 8.11 -7.57 -44.79
C GLY A 59 9.18 -8.15 -43.86
N PHE A 60 10.43 -8.26 -44.34
CA PHE A 60 11.56 -8.87 -43.65
C PHE A 60 11.37 -10.34 -43.27
N LEU A 61 10.41 -11.04 -43.89
CA LEU A 61 9.98 -12.38 -43.47
C LEU A 61 9.54 -12.44 -42.00
N SER A 62 9.04 -11.31 -41.47
CA SER A 62 8.52 -11.23 -40.11
C SER A 62 7.08 -11.74 -40.05
N SER A 63 6.79 -12.61 -39.10
CA SER A 63 5.42 -13.10 -38.86
C SER A 63 4.51 -12.06 -38.18
N ARG A 64 5.10 -11.02 -37.57
CA ARG A 64 4.36 -9.92 -36.91
C ARG A 64 4.73 -8.57 -37.52
N PRO A 65 3.83 -7.58 -37.47
CA PRO A 65 4.14 -6.22 -37.88
C PRO A 65 5.34 -5.66 -37.11
N LEU A 66 6.31 -5.14 -37.85
CA LEU A 66 7.47 -4.46 -37.28
C LEU A 66 7.12 -2.97 -37.04
N PRO A 67 7.67 -2.33 -35.98
CA PRO A 67 7.57 -0.89 -35.82
C PRO A 67 8.12 -0.15 -37.04
N LYS A 68 7.47 0.95 -37.44
CA LYS A 68 7.81 1.70 -38.66
C LYS A 68 9.27 2.12 -38.70
N ASP A 69 9.80 2.64 -37.59
CA ASP A 69 11.19 3.14 -37.56
C ASP A 69 12.20 2.00 -37.70
N LEU A 70 11.87 0.82 -37.14
CA LEU A 70 12.67 -0.39 -37.29
C LEU A 70 12.67 -0.87 -38.75
N SER A 71 11.51 -0.93 -39.39
CA SER A 71 11.37 -1.43 -40.77
C SER A 71 11.90 -0.47 -41.82
N SER A 72 11.77 0.85 -41.60
CA SER A 72 12.06 1.85 -42.62
C SER A 72 13.51 2.35 -42.56
N HIS A 73 14.09 2.50 -41.36
CA HIS A 73 15.37 3.18 -41.18
C HIS A 73 16.47 2.25 -40.69
N VAL A 74 16.15 1.28 -39.83
CA VAL A 74 17.15 0.45 -39.14
C VAL A 74 17.42 -0.86 -39.88
N LEU A 75 16.41 -1.70 -40.10
CA LEU A 75 16.59 -3.02 -40.70
C LEU A 75 17.21 -2.96 -42.10
N PRO A 76 16.78 -2.10 -43.05
CA PRO A 76 17.39 -2.03 -44.38
C PRO A 76 18.91 -1.80 -44.34
N ARG A 77 19.39 -1.06 -43.34
CA ARG A 77 20.81 -0.78 -43.13
C ARG A 77 21.50 -1.87 -42.32
N LEU A 78 20.85 -2.54 -41.36
CA LEU A 78 21.46 -3.67 -40.63
C LEU A 78 21.67 -4.89 -41.54
N ILE A 79 20.66 -5.26 -42.31
CA ILE A 79 20.67 -6.49 -43.13
C ILE A 79 21.10 -6.25 -44.58
N ALA A 80 21.83 -5.16 -44.86
CA ALA A 80 22.36 -4.90 -46.19
C ALA A 80 23.32 -6.03 -46.63
N ARG A 81 23.25 -6.47 -47.89
CA ARG A 81 24.10 -7.56 -48.40
C ARG A 81 25.59 -7.21 -48.39
N ARG A 82 25.93 -5.94 -48.63
CA ARG A 82 27.31 -5.43 -48.68
C ARG A 82 27.71 -4.79 -47.34
N PRO A 83 28.87 -5.16 -46.76
CA PRO A 83 29.43 -4.55 -45.55
C PRO A 83 29.43 -3.02 -45.54
N ALA A 84 29.86 -2.39 -46.63
CA ALA A 84 30.02 -0.92 -46.72
C ALA A 84 28.70 -0.14 -46.64
N GLN A 85 27.55 -0.79 -46.84
CA GLN A 85 26.24 -0.16 -46.76
C GLN A 85 25.59 -0.35 -45.39
N ARG A 86 26.22 -1.12 -44.49
CA ARG A 86 25.68 -1.40 -43.18
C ARG A 86 25.91 -0.25 -42.22
N MET A 87 24.92 -0.02 -41.36
CA MET A 87 25.08 0.93 -40.26
C MET A 87 26.08 0.41 -39.23
N THR A 88 26.78 1.33 -38.58
CA THR A 88 27.69 1.01 -37.48
C THR A 88 26.93 0.79 -36.17
N ALA A 89 27.58 0.17 -35.18
CA ALA A 89 26.99 -0.02 -33.85
C ALA A 89 26.60 1.31 -33.17
N ARG A 90 27.42 2.36 -33.39
CA ARG A 90 27.14 3.71 -32.89
C ARG A 90 25.89 4.30 -33.55
N GLU A 91 25.81 4.25 -34.87
CA GLU A 91 24.62 4.71 -35.62
C GLU A 91 23.35 3.94 -35.21
N PHE A 92 23.47 2.65 -34.86
CA PHE A 92 22.34 1.87 -34.37
C PHE A 92 21.84 2.38 -33.02
N GLN A 93 22.74 2.65 -32.08
CA GLN A 93 22.40 3.20 -30.75
C GLN A 93 21.80 4.61 -30.81
N GLU A 94 22.23 5.40 -31.79
CA GLU A 94 21.77 6.77 -32.06
C GLU A 94 20.54 6.82 -32.99
N SER A 95 20.01 5.68 -33.43
CA SER A 95 18.86 5.65 -34.36
C SER A 95 17.55 6.10 -33.72
N GLU A 96 16.67 6.69 -34.53
CA GLU A 96 15.33 7.17 -34.13
C GLU A 96 14.45 6.07 -33.52
N TYR A 97 14.71 4.80 -33.85
CA TYR A 97 14.02 3.67 -33.25
C TYR A 97 14.14 3.64 -31.71
N PHE A 98 15.26 4.13 -31.17
CA PHE A 98 15.49 4.24 -29.73
C PHE A 98 15.13 5.61 -29.16
N ASP A 99 14.65 6.55 -29.99
CA ASP A 99 14.17 7.85 -29.53
C ASP A 99 12.73 7.76 -29.06
N ASN A 100 12.55 7.13 -27.90
CA ASN A 100 11.26 7.05 -27.24
C ASN A 100 11.38 7.31 -25.75
N VAL A 101 10.26 7.71 -25.16
CA VAL A 101 10.18 8.10 -23.74
C VAL A 101 10.65 6.98 -22.80
N LEU A 102 10.42 5.71 -23.13
CA LEU A 102 10.83 4.58 -22.28
C LEU A 102 12.34 4.42 -22.25
N VAL A 103 13.00 4.47 -23.40
CA VAL A 103 14.46 4.39 -23.52
C VAL A 103 15.11 5.60 -22.86
N SER A 104 14.60 6.81 -23.11
CA SER A 104 15.09 8.03 -22.48
C SER A 104 14.92 8.00 -20.96
N THR A 105 13.82 7.45 -20.46
CA THR A 105 13.60 7.26 -19.01
C THR A 105 14.61 6.29 -18.40
N ILE A 106 14.92 5.18 -19.08
CA ILE A 106 15.93 4.22 -18.62
C ILE A 106 17.33 4.83 -18.65
N ARG A 107 17.69 5.57 -19.71
CA ARG A 107 18.99 6.28 -19.79
C ARG A 107 19.12 7.34 -18.69
N PHE A 108 18.03 8.05 -18.37
CA PHE A 108 18.02 9.00 -17.26
C PHE A 108 18.20 8.28 -15.92
N LEU A 109 17.51 7.15 -15.71
CA LEU A 109 17.64 6.34 -14.51
C LEU A 109 19.08 5.79 -14.33
N ASP A 110 19.72 5.32 -15.40
CA ASP A 110 21.09 4.81 -15.37
C ASP A 110 22.12 5.92 -15.06
N SER A 111 21.80 7.19 -15.37
CA SER A 111 22.62 8.36 -15.02
C SER A 111 22.11 9.14 -13.81
N PHE A 112 21.13 8.61 -13.08
CA PHE A 112 20.41 9.29 -12.02
C PHE A 112 21.30 9.82 -10.88
N PRO A 113 22.30 9.06 -10.37
CA PRO A 113 23.14 9.53 -9.28
C PRO A 113 23.91 10.82 -9.59
N ALA A 114 24.23 11.06 -10.88
CA ALA A 114 24.97 12.22 -11.34
C ALA A 114 24.08 13.45 -11.63
N LYS A 115 22.76 13.35 -11.50
CA LYS A 115 21.82 14.44 -11.79
C LYS A 115 21.69 15.41 -10.62
N THR A 116 21.29 16.64 -10.94
CA THR A 116 21.02 17.66 -9.93
C THR A 116 19.74 17.33 -9.13
N PRO A 117 19.60 17.82 -7.88
CA PRO A 117 18.41 17.55 -7.05
C PRO A 117 17.09 17.96 -7.72
N ASN A 118 17.07 19.08 -8.44
CA ASN A 118 15.89 19.54 -9.16
C ASN A 118 15.50 18.58 -10.28
N GLU A 119 16.47 18.18 -11.12
CA GLU A 119 16.26 17.18 -12.18
C GLU A 119 15.76 15.85 -11.61
N LYS A 120 16.35 15.39 -10.50
CA LYS A 120 15.91 14.17 -9.81
C LYS A 120 14.45 14.26 -9.36
N SER A 121 14.07 15.38 -8.72
CA SER A 121 12.69 15.57 -8.24
C SER A 121 11.67 15.66 -9.40
N GLN A 122 12.04 16.32 -10.50
CA GLN A 122 11.18 16.43 -11.70
C GLN A 122 11.03 15.07 -12.37
N PHE A 123 12.13 14.32 -12.49
CA PHE A 123 12.12 12.97 -13.03
C PHE A 123 11.22 12.04 -12.21
N MET A 124 11.32 12.04 -10.87
CA MET A 124 10.47 11.16 -10.04
C MET A 124 8.98 11.47 -10.19
N ARG A 125 8.59 12.74 -10.34
CA ARG A 125 7.18 13.11 -10.63
C ARG A 125 6.76 12.67 -12.04
N GLY A 126 7.66 12.77 -13.02
CA GLY A 126 7.42 12.33 -14.39
C GLY A 126 7.32 10.82 -14.52
N LEU A 127 8.19 10.07 -13.84
CA LEU A 127 8.27 8.62 -13.87
C LEU A 127 6.92 7.99 -13.52
N HIS A 128 6.22 8.52 -12.52
CA HIS A 128 4.92 8.00 -12.08
C HIS A 128 3.89 7.91 -13.21
N LYS A 129 3.94 8.85 -14.16
CA LYS A 129 3.04 8.88 -15.34
C LYS A 129 3.47 7.92 -16.44
N VAL A 130 4.78 7.63 -16.54
CA VAL A 130 5.36 6.79 -17.59
C VAL A 130 5.34 5.30 -17.20
N LEU A 131 5.32 4.98 -15.90
CA LEU A 131 5.31 3.60 -15.38
C LEU A 131 4.31 2.65 -16.08
N PRO A 132 3.04 3.02 -16.33
CA PRO A 132 2.08 2.12 -16.99
C PRO A 132 2.50 1.63 -18.38
N SER A 133 3.34 2.41 -19.08
CA SER A 133 3.83 2.10 -20.42
C SER A 133 5.00 1.11 -20.44
N PHE A 134 5.61 0.82 -19.28
CA PHE A 134 6.71 -0.13 -19.21
C PHE A 134 6.23 -1.59 -19.16
N PRO A 135 6.95 -2.53 -19.81
CA PRO A 135 6.73 -3.95 -19.59
C PRO A 135 6.91 -4.33 -18.12
N LYS A 136 6.06 -5.22 -17.60
CA LYS A 136 6.08 -5.63 -16.17
C LYS A 136 7.45 -6.14 -15.72
N SER A 137 8.12 -6.93 -16.56
CA SER A 137 9.46 -7.44 -16.25
C SER A 137 10.52 -6.34 -16.14
N VAL A 138 10.39 -5.23 -16.89
CA VAL A 138 11.33 -4.10 -16.80
C VAL A 138 11.08 -3.32 -15.52
N MET A 139 9.81 -3.10 -15.16
CA MET A 139 9.46 -2.47 -13.89
C MET A 139 10.00 -3.25 -12.69
N GLU A 140 9.79 -4.56 -12.63
CA GLU A 140 10.18 -5.39 -11.49
C GLU A 140 11.70 -5.63 -11.39
N LYS A 141 12.37 -5.85 -12.53
CA LYS A 141 13.78 -6.30 -12.53
C LYS A 141 14.79 -5.16 -12.69
N LYS A 142 14.39 -4.03 -13.29
CA LYS A 142 15.29 -2.89 -13.53
C LYS A 142 14.88 -1.65 -12.75
N ILE A 143 13.64 -1.18 -12.91
CA ILE A 143 13.21 0.11 -12.34
C ILE A 143 13.07 0.02 -10.81
N LEU A 144 12.36 -0.98 -10.30
CA LEU A 144 12.11 -1.13 -8.87
C LEU A 144 13.42 -1.22 -8.05
N PRO A 145 14.40 -2.09 -8.38
CA PRO A 145 15.68 -2.11 -7.66
C PRO A 145 16.40 -0.77 -7.67
N ALA A 146 16.46 -0.09 -8.81
CA ALA A 146 17.12 1.22 -8.92
C ALA A 146 16.44 2.29 -8.04
N LEU A 147 15.11 2.26 -7.92
CA LEU A 147 14.38 3.15 -7.01
C LEU A 147 14.68 2.84 -5.54
N LEU A 148 14.77 1.56 -5.18
CA LEU A 148 15.05 1.15 -3.80
C LEU A 148 16.47 1.54 -3.35
N GLU A 149 17.46 1.48 -4.26
CA GLU A 149 18.83 1.93 -3.98
C GLU A 149 18.93 3.45 -3.68
N GLU A 150 17.99 4.23 -4.21
CA GLU A 150 17.94 5.69 -4.04
C GLU A 150 17.09 6.13 -2.83
N LEU A 151 16.46 5.21 -2.09
CA LEU A 151 15.69 5.52 -0.87
C LEU A 151 16.53 6.15 0.25
N LYS A 152 17.86 6.10 0.15
CA LYS A 152 18.81 6.82 1.03
C LYS A 152 18.71 8.34 0.89
N ASP A 153 18.18 8.86 -0.22
CA ASP A 153 17.98 10.29 -0.45
C ASP A 153 16.70 10.75 0.25
N ARG A 154 16.86 11.43 1.39
CA ARG A 154 15.75 11.85 2.25
C ARG A 154 14.80 12.79 1.52
N ASP A 155 15.31 13.72 0.72
CA ASP A 155 14.51 14.75 0.05
C ASP A 155 13.60 14.16 -1.04
N LEU A 156 13.97 13.00 -1.58
CA LEU A 156 13.22 12.30 -2.63
C LEU A 156 12.36 11.16 -2.08
N LEU A 157 12.46 10.83 -0.78
CA LEU A 157 11.84 9.66 -0.17
C LEU A 157 10.35 9.50 -0.55
N SER A 158 9.55 10.55 -0.38
CA SER A 158 8.11 10.51 -0.69
C SER A 158 7.84 10.27 -2.18
N LEU A 159 8.60 10.92 -3.07
CA LEU A 159 8.46 10.76 -4.52
C LEU A 159 8.89 9.36 -4.98
N ILE A 160 9.97 8.82 -4.40
CA ILE A 160 10.42 7.46 -4.69
C ILE A 160 9.36 6.46 -4.25
N LEU A 161 8.83 6.60 -3.02
CA LEU A 161 7.79 5.71 -2.50
C LEU A 161 6.51 5.77 -3.34
N GLN A 162 6.09 6.93 -3.83
CA GLN A 162 4.95 7.04 -4.76
C GLN A 162 5.16 6.21 -6.03
N ASN A 163 6.38 6.19 -6.58
CA ASN A 163 6.72 5.36 -7.73
C ASN A 163 6.80 3.87 -7.36
N VAL A 164 7.37 3.52 -6.21
CA VAL A 164 7.46 2.14 -5.72
C VAL A 164 6.07 1.55 -5.54
N PHE A 165 5.17 2.21 -4.82
CA PHE A 165 3.80 1.73 -4.64
C PHE A 165 3.03 1.66 -5.95
N LYS A 166 3.29 2.58 -6.89
CA LYS A 166 2.69 2.49 -8.22
C LYS A 166 3.18 1.28 -9.01
N ILE A 167 4.44 0.90 -8.89
CA ILE A 167 4.96 -0.33 -9.49
C ILE A 167 4.27 -1.55 -8.87
N ILE A 168 4.15 -1.60 -7.54
CA ILE A 168 3.49 -2.70 -6.83
C ILE A 168 2.03 -2.85 -7.28
N ASP A 169 1.27 -1.76 -7.38
CA ASP A 169 -0.10 -1.71 -7.91
C ASP A 169 -0.19 -2.24 -9.36
N LEU A 170 0.80 -1.94 -10.19
CA LEU A 170 0.83 -2.36 -11.60
C LEU A 170 1.28 -3.82 -11.82
N LEU A 171 1.89 -4.48 -10.83
CA LEU A 171 2.44 -5.83 -10.99
C LEU A 171 1.38 -6.91 -10.74
N PRO A 172 1.19 -7.90 -11.64
CA PRO A 172 0.21 -8.97 -11.45
C PRO A 172 0.60 -9.96 -10.33
N SER A 173 1.88 -10.00 -9.94
CA SER A 173 2.39 -10.88 -8.87
C SER A 173 3.25 -10.07 -7.89
N ALA A 174 2.65 -9.01 -7.34
CA ALA A 174 3.35 -8.02 -6.53
C ALA A 174 3.86 -8.57 -5.19
N ARG A 175 3.21 -9.61 -4.62
CA ARG A 175 3.57 -10.19 -3.30
C ARG A 175 5.05 -10.55 -3.16
N ARG A 176 5.63 -11.17 -4.19
CA ARG A 176 7.05 -11.56 -4.17
C ARG A 176 7.97 -10.33 -4.21
N ALA A 177 7.74 -9.42 -5.16
CA ALA A 177 8.53 -8.21 -5.29
C ALA A 177 8.42 -7.31 -4.05
N PHE A 178 7.22 -7.23 -3.46
CA PHE A 178 6.98 -6.50 -2.23
C PHE A 178 7.73 -7.13 -1.05
N GLY A 179 7.59 -8.44 -0.83
CA GLY A 179 8.19 -9.13 0.30
C GLY A 179 9.72 -9.22 0.25
N ASP A 180 10.29 -9.51 -0.93
CA ASP A 180 11.73 -9.71 -1.09
C ASP A 180 12.50 -8.39 -1.10
N LYS A 181 11.89 -7.29 -1.58
CA LYS A 181 12.59 -6.03 -1.86
C LYS A 181 12.02 -4.82 -1.12
N VAL A 182 10.71 -4.56 -1.23
CA VAL A 182 10.11 -3.31 -0.72
C VAL A 182 9.97 -3.31 0.79
N ARG A 183 9.46 -4.41 1.37
CA ARG A 183 9.20 -4.53 2.81
C ARG A 183 10.47 -4.38 3.67
N PRO A 184 11.61 -5.03 3.35
CA PRO A 184 12.86 -4.80 4.07
C PRO A 184 13.31 -3.34 4.02
N ALA A 185 13.21 -2.69 2.86
CA ALA A 185 13.59 -1.28 2.70
C ALA A 185 12.71 -0.34 3.54
N LEU A 186 11.38 -0.57 3.59
CA LEU A 186 10.47 0.22 4.43
C LEU A 186 10.83 0.12 5.92
N LYS A 187 11.11 -1.10 6.40
CA LYS A 187 11.51 -1.35 7.79
C LYS A 187 12.84 -0.67 8.12
N GLU A 188 13.81 -0.77 7.22
CA GLU A 188 15.11 -0.12 7.38
C GLU A 188 14.97 1.40 7.53
N ILE A 189 14.21 2.05 6.64
CA ILE A 189 14.05 3.50 6.61
C ILE A 189 13.26 4.03 7.80
N PHE A 190 12.09 3.44 8.08
CA PHE A 190 11.14 4.01 9.04
C PHE A 190 11.30 3.51 10.48
N VAL A 191 12.03 2.41 10.69
CA VAL A 191 12.17 1.78 12.02
C VAL A 191 13.64 1.71 12.46
N VAL A 192 14.52 1.18 11.61
CA VAL A 192 15.94 1.01 11.98
C VAL A 192 16.64 2.37 12.00
N ASN A 193 16.51 3.15 10.92
CA ASN A 193 17.15 4.46 10.78
C ASN A 193 16.44 5.55 11.61
N ALA A 194 15.19 5.31 12.01
CA ALA A 194 14.42 6.23 12.83
C ALA A 194 15.01 6.51 14.21
N LYS A 195 15.80 5.58 14.78
CA LYS A 195 16.40 5.72 16.11
C LYS A 195 17.51 6.78 16.17
N GLN A 196 17.94 7.33 15.03
CA GLN A 196 19.05 8.28 14.96
C GLN A 196 18.65 9.77 15.01
N GLY A 197 17.36 10.11 15.01
CA GLY A 197 16.92 11.52 15.02
C GLY A 197 15.67 11.75 15.87
N GLN A 198 15.84 12.47 16.99
CA GLN A 198 14.73 12.99 17.82
C GLN A 198 14.13 14.29 17.27
N GLU A 199 14.66 14.84 16.18
CA GLU A 199 14.14 16.05 15.57
C GLU A 199 13.08 15.76 14.51
N LYS A 200 12.17 16.72 14.34
CA LYS A 200 11.13 16.71 13.31
C LYS A 200 11.79 16.63 11.93
N ASP A 201 11.51 15.56 11.20
CA ASP A 201 12.02 15.31 9.85
C ASP A 201 10.88 15.37 8.83
N PRO A 202 10.69 16.52 8.14
CA PRO A 202 9.61 16.69 7.17
C PRO A 202 9.68 15.68 6.01
N ALA A 203 10.88 15.23 5.64
CA ALA A 203 11.08 14.35 4.50
C ALA A 203 10.64 12.92 4.85
N ARG A 204 10.99 12.46 6.06
CA ARG A 204 10.46 11.21 6.63
C ARG A 204 8.95 11.27 6.84
N ASP A 205 8.42 12.37 7.37
CA ASP A 205 6.98 12.53 7.58
C ASP A 205 6.22 12.43 6.24
N ALA A 206 6.72 13.07 5.19
CA ALA A 206 6.15 12.94 3.85
C ALA A 206 6.22 11.49 3.32
N GLY A 207 7.32 10.78 3.60
CA GLY A 207 7.46 9.36 3.27
C GLY A 207 6.44 8.47 4.01
N LEU A 208 6.26 8.71 5.32
CA LEU A 208 5.25 8.01 6.13
C LEU A 208 3.84 8.27 5.61
N MET A 209 3.52 9.50 5.21
CA MET A 209 2.21 9.81 4.63
C MET A 209 1.92 8.96 3.39
N VAL A 210 2.88 8.89 2.45
CA VAL A 210 2.73 8.08 1.23
C VAL A 210 2.57 6.59 1.57
N PHE A 211 3.32 6.09 2.56
CA PHE A 211 3.17 4.71 3.04
C PHE A 211 1.76 4.45 3.58
N LEU A 212 1.23 5.34 4.43
CA LEU A 212 -0.10 5.20 5.03
C LEU A 212 -1.22 5.26 3.99
N GLU A 213 -1.10 6.13 2.99
CA GLU A 213 -2.04 6.22 1.85
C GLU A 213 -2.11 4.92 1.04
N ASN A 214 -1.01 4.16 1.00
CA ASN A 214 -0.89 2.91 0.25
C ASN A 214 -0.88 1.67 1.17
N LEU A 215 -1.33 1.78 2.42
CA LEU A 215 -1.24 0.67 3.38
C LEU A 215 -2.06 -0.56 2.95
N SER A 216 -3.20 -0.37 2.29
CA SER A 216 -3.99 -1.48 1.75
C SER A 216 -3.18 -2.38 0.81
N LEU A 217 -2.38 -1.79 -0.08
CA LEU A 217 -1.48 -2.54 -0.96
C LEU A 217 -0.43 -3.32 -0.15
N ALA A 218 0.11 -2.73 0.91
CA ALA A 218 1.07 -3.41 1.79
C ALA A 218 0.42 -4.59 2.55
N ALA A 219 -0.82 -4.40 3.01
CA ALA A 219 -1.60 -5.43 3.70
C ALA A 219 -1.95 -6.59 2.76
N ASP A 220 -2.47 -6.32 1.57
CA ASP A 220 -2.85 -7.33 0.57
C ASP A 220 -1.65 -8.16 0.06
N ASN A 221 -0.44 -7.59 0.13
CA ASN A 221 0.80 -8.23 -0.31
C ASN A 221 1.64 -8.82 0.84
N SER A 222 1.10 -8.93 2.06
CA SER A 222 1.79 -9.49 3.22
C SER A 222 0.97 -10.60 3.87
N SER A 223 1.63 -11.66 4.37
CA SER A 223 0.98 -12.56 5.33
C SER A 223 0.84 -11.90 6.70
N GLY A 224 -0.03 -12.41 7.58
CA GLY A 224 -0.19 -11.87 8.94
C GLY A 224 1.11 -11.82 9.75
N LYS A 225 1.99 -12.83 9.59
CA LYS A 225 3.32 -12.84 10.23
C LYS A 225 4.23 -11.75 9.68
N GLU A 226 4.36 -11.65 8.36
CA GLU A 226 5.18 -10.61 7.72
C GLU A 226 4.65 -9.20 8.03
N PHE A 227 3.33 -9.06 8.08
CA PHE A 227 2.67 -7.80 8.44
C PHE A 227 3.02 -7.41 9.87
N LYS A 228 2.90 -8.35 10.83
CA LYS A 228 3.28 -8.13 12.22
C LYS A 228 4.76 -7.78 12.38
N ASP A 229 5.66 -8.53 11.75
CA ASP A 229 7.10 -8.42 12.02
C ASP A 229 7.74 -7.21 11.32
N ASP A 230 7.23 -6.79 10.16
CA ASP A 230 7.87 -5.78 9.31
C ASP A 230 7.00 -4.54 9.02
N ILE A 231 5.68 -4.67 8.90
CA ILE A 231 4.78 -3.56 8.52
C ILE A 231 4.23 -2.83 9.76
N LEU A 232 3.76 -3.57 10.76
CA LEU A 232 3.23 -3.01 12.01
C LEU A 232 4.22 -2.06 12.69
N PRO A 233 5.53 -2.34 12.80
CA PRO A 233 6.49 -1.40 13.39
C PRO A 233 6.54 -0.04 12.67
N VAL A 234 6.31 0.00 11.35
CA VAL A 234 6.22 1.25 10.58
C VAL A 234 4.96 2.03 10.94
N ILE A 235 3.83 1.34 11.10
CA ILE A 235 2.56 1.95 11.53
C ILE A 235 2.67 2.50 12.95
N LEU A 236 3.27 1.75 13.88
CA LEU A 236 3.50 2.21 15.25
C LEU A 236 4.38 3.46 15.27
N ALA A 237 5.46 3.47 14.48
CA ALA A 237 6.30 4.66 14.32
C ALA A 237 5.54 5.87 13.75
N ALA A 238 4.54 5.66 12.90
CA ALA A 238 3.66 6.72 12.40
C ALA A 238 2.67 7.22 13.45
N ILE A 239 2.11 6.33 14.29
CA ILE A 239 1.22 6.72 15.39
C ILE A 239 1.99 7.53 16.45
N GLU A 240 3.25 7.18 16.72
CA GLU A 240 4.13 7.88 17.66
C GLU A 240 4.77 9.16 17.09
N CYS A 241 4.54 9.47 15.81
CA CYS A 241 5.09 10.66 15.16
C CYS A 241 4.61 11.95 15.86
N PRO A 242 5.45 12.97 16.05
CA PRO A 242 5.04 14.24 16.65
C PRO A 242 4.10 15.07 15.76
N THR A 243 3.99 14.73 14.47
CA THR A 243 3.21 15.50 13.49
C THR A 243 1.74 15.05 13.48
N PRO A 244 0.77 15.90 13.86
CA PRO A 244 -0.63 15.50 14.01
C PRO A 244 -1.29 14.91 12.75
N SER A 245 -0.95 15.42 11.55
CA SER A 245 -1.50 14.89 10.30
C SER A 245 -1.09 13.44 10.03
N ILE A 246 0.11 13.04 10.45
CA ILE A 246 0.60 11.66 10.32
C ILE A 246 -0.12 10.75 11.32
N ILE A 247 -0.27 11.18 12.57
CA ILE A 247 -1.05 10.45 13.57
C ILE A 247 -2.49 10.24 13.08
N ASP A 248 -3.13 11.29 12.55
CA ASP A 248 -4.50 11.21 12.04
C ASP A 248 -4.60 10.21 10.88
N ALA A 249 -3.68 10.27 9.92
CA ALA A 249 -3.61 9.32 8.81
C ALA A 249 -3.40 7.88 9.31
N ALA A 250 -2.48 7.67 10.27
CA ALA A 250 -2.16 6.35 10.80
C ALA A 250 -3.36 5.71 11.51
N LEU A 251 -4.06 6.47 12.36
CA LEU A 251 -5.26 5.99 13.06
C LEU A 251 -6.44 5.70 12.11
N ARG A 252 -6.53 6.37 10.95
CA ARG A 252 -7.54 6.04 9.92
C ARG A 252 -7.31 4.69 9.25
N THR A 253 -6.09 4.15 9.32
CA THR A 253 -5.77 2.87 8.67
C THR A 253 -6.20 1.65 9.48
N LEU A 254 -6.58 1.83 10.76
CA LEU A 254 -6.95 0.73 11.66
C LEU A 254 -7.97 -0.27 11.09
N PRO A 255 -9.04 0.14 10.38
CA PRO A 255 -9.99 -0.82 9.79
C PRO A 255 -9.35 -1.81 8.80
N SER A 256 -8.28 -1.41 8.10
CA SER A 256 -7.53 -2.27 7.18
C SER A 256 -6.47 -3.11 7.90
N VAL A 257 -6.01 -2.66 9.08
CA VAL A 257 -4.95 -3.30 9.86
C VAL A 257 -5.49 -4.42 10.74
N LEU A 258 -6.60 -4.16 11.45
CA LEU A 258 -7.15 -5.08 12.45
C LEU A 258 -7.48 -6.49 11.89
N PRO A 259 -8.03 -6.66 10.68
CA PRO A 259 -8.29 -7.99 10.12
C PRO A 259 -7.05 -8.85 9.88
N VAL A 260 -5.87 -8.24 9.80
CA VAL A 260 -4.59 -8.92 9.50
C VAL A 260 -3.86 -9.35 10.78
N LEU A 261 -4.18 -8.71 11.92
CA LEU A 261 -3.51 -8.92 13.20
C LEU A 261 -4.28 -9.91 14.08
N ASP A 262 -3.55 -10.65 14.92
CA ASP A 262 -4.13 -11.46 15.98
C ASP A 262 -4.44 -10.61 17.22
N PHE A 263 -5.37 -11.13 18.04
CA PHE A 263 -5.83 -10.47 19.27
C PHE A 263 -4.68 -10.05 20.21
N SER A 264 -3.67 -10.91 20.38
CA SER A 264 -2.54 -10.62 21.27
C SER A 264 -1.77 -9.39 20.82
N THR A 265 -1.48 -9.28 19.52
CA THR A 265 -0.77 -8.13 18.95
C THR A 265 -1.57 -6.85 19.06
N ILE A 266 -2.89 -6.92 18.81
CA ILE A 266 -3.77 -5.76 18.95
C ILE A 266 -3.78 -5.25 20.40
N LYS A 267 -3.96 -6.15 21.36
CA LYS A 267 -4.05 -5.82 22.79
C LYS A 267 -2.73 -5.36 23.39
N ASN A 268 -1.62 -6.03 23.07
CA ASN A 268 -0.36 -5.85 23.78
C ASN A 268 0.64 -4.95 23.07
N GLU A 269 0.50 -4.73 21.76
CA GLU A 269 1.44 -3.91 20.97
C GLU A 269 0.77 -2.66 20.39
N LEU A 270 -0.37 -2.80 19.70
CA LEU A 270 -1.05 -1.68 19.04
C LEU A 270 -1.79 -0.76 20.02
N PHE A 271 -2.66 -1.32 20.87
CA PHE A 271 -3.48 -0.55 21.79
C PHE A 271 -2.66 0.35 22.75
N PRO A 272 -1.58 -0.13 23.39
CA PRO A 272 -0.77 0.71 24.28
C PRO A 272 -0.19 1.95 23.60
N VAL A 273 0.18 1.85 22.32
CA VAL A 273 0.70 2.97 21.53
C VAL A 273 -0.40 3.99 21.26
N VAL A 274 -1.59 3.55 20.83
CA VAL A 274 -2.75 4.45 20.63
C VAL A 274 -3.14 5.15 21.94
N ALA A 275 -3.18 4.41 23.05
CA ALA A 275 -3.49 4.95 24.38
C ALA A 275 -2.46 5.99 24.85
N THR A 276 -1.18 5.75 24.59
CA THR A 276 -0.09 6.68 24.93
C THR A 276 -0.21 7.99 24.16
N VAL A 277 -0.50 7.92 22.86
CA VAL A 277 -0.67 9.12 22.03
C VAL A 277 -1.92 9.91 22.45
N PHE A 278 -3.02 9.21 22.72
CA PHE A 278 -4.25 9.84 23.20
C PHE A 278 -4.07 10.55 24.56
N SER A 279 -3.33 9.95 25.50
CA SER A 279 -3.11 10.54 26.82
C SER A 279 -2.15 11.73 26.81
N LYS A 280 -1.14 11.72 25.93
CA LYS A 280 -0.11 12.78 25.85
C LYS A 280 -0.49 13.95 24.94
N THR A 281 -1.43 13.78 24.02
CA THR A 281 -1.73 14.81 23.03
C THR A 281 -2.47 16.01 23.62
N ASN A 282 -2.07 17.21 23.18
CA ASN A 282 -2.79 18.46 23.43
C ASN A 282 -3.69 18.86 22.26
N SER A 283 -3.59 18.17 21.11
CA SER A 283 -4.41 18.46 19.94
C SER A 283 -5.81 17.89 20.10
N LEU A 284 -6.82 18.76 20.05
CA LEU A 284 -8.23 18.37 20.10
C LEU A 284 -8.60 17.43 18.95
N ALA A 285 -8.08 17.68 17.74
CA ALA A 285 -8.32 16.82 16.58
C ALA A 285 -7.78 15.39 16.81
N ILE A 286 -6.60 15.26 17.43
CA ILE A 286 -6.02 13.95 17.76
C ILE A 286 -6.79 13.27 18.89
N LYS A 287 -7.36 14.03 19.84
CA LYS A 287 -8.29 13.45 20.83
C LYS A 287 -9.53 12.87 20.17
N VAL A 288 -10.17 13.62 19.27
CA VAL A 288 -11.32 13.13 18.49
C VAL A 288 -10.94 11.86 17.72
N ARG A 289 -9.79 11.88 17.03
CA ARG A 289 -9.31 10.72 16.28
C ARG A 289 -8.97 9.52 17.16
N GLY A 290 -8.34 9.73 18.32
CA GLY A 290 -8.02 8.65 19.27
C GLY A 290 -9.28 7.99 19.83
N LEU A 291 -10.33 8.77 20.11
CA LEU A 291 -11.64 8.23 20.52
C LEU A 291 -12.30 7.43 19.40
N GLN A 292 -12.21 7.89 18.15
CA GLN A 292 -12.65 7.12 16.98
C GLN A 292 -11.84 5.83 16.81
N ALA A 293 -10.53 5.86 17.07
CA ALA A 293 -9.69 4.66 17.08
C ALA A 293 -10.12 3.68 18.18
N PHE A 294 -10.49 4.16 19.37
CA PHE A 294 -11.06 3.31 20.42
C PHE A 294 -12.40 2.68 20.01
N VAL A 295 -13.28 3.42 19.35
CA VAL A 295 -14.53 2.85 18.78
C VAL A 295 -14.21 1.67 17.84
N ILE A 296 -13.28 1.86 16.91
CA ILE A 296 -12.86 0.82 15.94
C ILE A 296 -12.24 -0.39 16.67
N LEU A 297 -11.34 -0.15 17.63
CA LEU A 297 -10.72 -1.21 18.44
C LEU A 297 -11.73 -1.99 19.29
N CYS A 298 -12.81 -1.34 19.71
CA CYS A 298 -13.89 -1.99 20.43
C CYS A 298 -14.90 -2.72 19.52
N GLY A 299 -14.71 -2.69 18.19
CA GLY A 299 -15.60 -3.36 17.22
C GLY A 299 -16.76 -2.51 16.71
N GLY A 300 -16.79 -1.21 17.03
CA GLY A 300 -17.78 -0.27 16.50
C GLY A 300 -17.35 0.36 15.17
N SER A 301 -18.30 1.00 14.48
CA SER A 301 -18.03 1.84 13.31
C SER A 301 -18.06 3.32 13.69
N THR A 302 -17.23 4.15 13.04
CA THR A 302 -17.22 5.60 13.24
C THR A 302 -18.34 6.33 12.50
N ASP A 303 -19.09 5.63 11.65
CA ASP A 303 -20.22 6.18 10.91
C ASP A 303 -21.45 6.28 11.83
N ALA A 304 -21.37 7.19 12.80
CA ALA A 304 -22.45 7.53 13.73
C ALA A 304 -23.62 8.31 13.06
N ALA A 305 -23.84 8.13 11.76
CA ALA A 305 -24.92 8.74 10.99
C ALA A 305 -25.76 7.73 10.18
N ALA A 306 -25.46 6.43 10.24
CA ALA A 306 -26.16 5.40 9.45
C ALA A 306 -26.62 4.19 10.27
N ASP A 307 -26.60 4.26 11.60
CA ASP A 307 -27.23 3.25 12.46
C ASP A 307 -28.58 3.77 12.98
N ASP A 308 -29.40 4.25 12.03
CA ASP A 308 -30.82 4.52 12.24
C ASP A 308 -31.56 3.19 12.09
N GLY A 309 -31.42 2.31 13.08
CA GLY A 309 -32.35 1.23 13.46
C GLY A 309 -33.08 0.40 12.38
N LEU A 310 -32.57 0.27 11.14
CA LEU A 310 -33.30 -0.35 10.02
C LEU A 310 -32.43 -1.18 9.05
N ASN A 311 -31.35 -1.81 9.51
CA ASN A 311 -30.61 -2.75 8.65
C ASN A 311 -31.02 -4.21 8.91
N GLY A 312 -32.28 -4.51 8.59
CA GLY A 312 -32.66 -5.82 8.08
C GLY A 312 -32.52 -5.79 6.56
N LEU A 313 -31.68 -6.66 5.99
CA LEU A 313 -31.52 -6.95 4.55
C LEU A 313 -30.46 -6.16 3.75
N ILE A 314 -29.17 -6.25 4.12
CA ILE A 314 -28.10 -6.31 3.11
C ILE A 314 -27.04 -7.33 3.55
N GLU A 315 -27.01 -8.48 2.87
CA GLU A 315 -25.97 -9.49 3.05
C GLU A 315 -24.63 -9.09 2.41
N ASN A 316 -23.55 -9.48 3.10
CA ASN A 316 -22.22 -9.82 2.59
C ASN A 316 -21.19 -8.70 2.32
N LYS A 317 -20.66 -8.14 3.42
CA LYS A 317 -19.23 -8.25 3.74
C LYS A 317 -19.11 -8.55 5.23
N LYS A 318 -18.62 -9.74 5.59
CA LYS A 318 -18.36 -10.12 7.00
C LYS A 318 -17.30 -9.19 7.59
N ALA A 319 -17.71 -8.08 8.19
CA ALA A 319 -16.98 -7.48 9.29
C ALA A 319 -17.15 -8.46 10.45
N SER A 320 -16.07 -9.12 10.85
CA SER A 320 -16.03 -9.95 12.04
C SER A 320 -16.55 -9.15 13.23
N SER A 321 -17.74 -9.49 13.70
CA SER A 321 -18.47 -8.91 14.84
C SER A 321 -17.79 -9.17 16.19
N SER A 322 -16.52 -9.57 16.19
CA SER A 322 -15.70 -9.77 17.38
C SER A 322 -14.91 -8.49 17.65
N SER A 323 -15.15 -7.86 18.80
CA SER A 323 -14.35 -6.73 19.26
C SER A 323 -12.85 -7.09 19.23
N ALA A 324 -12.01 -6.16 18.75
CA ALA A 324 -10.58 -6.39 18.64
C ALA A 324 -9.88 -6.37 20.03
N LEU A 325 -10.57 -5.85 21.04
CA LEU A 325 -10.16 -5.84 22.45
C LEU A 325 -11.13 -6.64 23.31
N ASP A 326 -10.61 -7.18 24.41
CA ASP A 326 -11.42 -7.84 25.43
C ASP A 326 -12.06 -6.82 26.37
N LYS A 327 -13.19 -7.24 26.94
CA LYS A 327 -13.98 -6.47 27.90
C LYS A 327 -13.16 -5.87 29.03
N TYR A 328 -12.21 -6.61 29.59
CA TYR A 328 -11.31 -6.09 30.63
C TYR A 328 -10.51 -4.88 30.14
N THR A 329 -9.92 -4.94 28.94
CA THR A 329 -9.16 -3.82 28.38
C THR A 329 -10.07 -2.61 28.11
N MET A 330 -11.30 -2.84 27.66
CA MET A 330 -12.27 -1.76 27.48
C MET A 330 -12.60 -1.06 28.81
N GLN A 331 -12.93 -1.83 29.86
CA GLN A 331 -13.29 -1.29 31.16
C GLN A 331 -12.08 -0.64 31.87
N GLU A 332 -10.99 -1.36 32.02
CA GLU A 332 -9.89 -0.97 32.91
C GLU A 332 -8.82 -0.09 32.23
N LYS A 333 -8.82 0.00 30.90
CA LYS A 333 -7.84 0.81 30.16
C LYS A 333 -8.47 1.93 29.36
N ILE A 334 -9.56 1.69 28.60
CA ILE A 334 -10.17 2.73 27.76
C ILE A 334 -10.98 3.72 28.59
N VAL A 335 -11.88 3.26 29.46
CA VAL A 335 -12.77 4.16 30.22
C VAL A 335 -11.99 5.14 31.12
N PRO A 336 -10.91 4.75 31.83
CA PRO A 336 -10.08 5.69 32.58
C PRO A 336 -9.45 6.79 31.71
N LEU A 337 -9.06 6.49 30.46
CA LEU A 337 -8.54 7.49 29.53
C LEU A 337 -9.61 8.51 29.15
N ILE A 338 -10.85 8.05 28.93
CA ILE A 338 -11.99 8.92 28.63
C ILE A 338 -12.34 9.79 29.85
N LYS A 339 -12.33 9.21 31.05
CA LYS A 339 -12.57 9.93 32.32
C LYS A 339 -11.56 11.05 32.56
N ALA A 340 -10.31 10.87 32.11
CA ALA A 340 -9.25 11.86 32.24
C ALA A 340 -9.37 13.07 31.29
N ILE A 341 -10.34 13.07 30.35
CA ILE A 341 -10.56 14.20 29.43
C ILE A 341 -11.05 15.42 30.22
N LYS A 342 -10.25 16.48 30.22
CA LYS A 342 -10.58 17.76 30.90
C LYS A 342 -11.28 18.78 30.00
N THR A 343 -11.11 18.67 28.68
CA THR A 343 -11.70 19.62 27.73
C THR A 343 -13.23 19.46 27.66
N LYS A 344 -13.94 20.58 27.47
CA LYS A 344 -15.40 20.64 27.31
C LYS A 344 -15.82 20.97 25.88
N GLU A 345 -14.92 20.75 24.92
CA GLU A 345 -15.17 20.94 23.50
C GLU A 345 -16.19 19.92 22.96
N PRO A 346 -17.29 20.36 22.32
CA PRO A 346 -18.37 19.47 21.88
C PRO A 346 -17.90 18.31 20.99
N ALA A 347 -16.96 18.57 20.08
CA ALA A 347 -16.43 17.54 19.18
C ALA A 347 -15.76 16.38 19.94
N VAL A 348 -15.00 16.69 21.00
CA VAL A 348 -14.33 15.67 21.83
C VAL A 348 -15.37 14.92 22.66
N MET A 349 -16.36 15.64 23.20
CA MET A 349 -17.40 15.04 24.03
C MET A 349 -18.31 14.10 23.23
N MET A 350 -18.68 14.47 22.01
CA MET A 350 -19.46 13.59 21.12
C MET A 350 -18.66 12.36 20.67
N ALA A 351 -17.35 12.51 20.42
CA ALA A 351 -16.50 11.36 20.14
C ALA A 351 -16.37 10.43 21.36
N ALA A 352 -16.30 10.99 22.57
CA ALA A 352 -16.26 10.23 23.82
C ALA A 352 -17.58 9.51 24.09
N LEU A 353 -18.73 10.15 23.81
CA LEU A 353 -20.06 9.52 23.86
C LEU A 353 -20.09 8.28 22.99
N ASN A 354 -19.62 8.37 21.73
CA ASN A 354 -19.61 7.22 20.82
C ASN A 354 -18.70 6.09 21.32
N ALA A 355 -17.53 6.40 21.88
CA ALA A 355 -16.66 5.39 22.48
C ALA A 355 -17.33 4.71 23.69
N LEU A 356 -17.97 5.50 24.57
CA LEU A 356 -18.69 4.98 25.74
C LEU A 356 -19.95 4.20 25.37
N ARG A 357 -20.59 4.48 24.22
CA ARG A 357 -21.70 3.68 23.69
C ARG A 357 -21.25 2.24 23.43
N ILE A 358 -20.22 2.07 22.60
CA ILE A 358 -19.70 0.75 22.22
C ILE A 358 -19.13 0.00 23.44
N VAL A 359 -18.40 0.69 24.32
CA VAL A 359 -17.90 0.06 25.55
C VAL A 359 -19.06 -0.29 26.49
N GLY A 360 -20.05 0.59 26.60
CA GLY A 360 -21.23 0.43 27.45
C GLY A 360 -22.16 -0.70 27.01
N GLU A 361 -22.14 -1.10 25.74
CA GLU A 361 -22.85 -2.30 25.24
C GLU A 361 -22.16 -3.61 25.64
N ASN A 362 -20.83 -3.58 25.80
CA ASN A 362 -20.01 -4.76 26.08
C ASN A 362 -19.57 -4.89 27.56
N ALA A 363 -19.68 -3.83 28.35
CA ALA A 363 -19.28 -3.80 29.76
C ALA A 363 -20.30 -4.47 30.70
N ASP A 364 -19.89 -4.77 31.93
CA ASP A 364 -20.77 -5.27 33.00
C ASP A 364 -21.75 -4.21 33.46
N ALA A 365 -22.99 -4.59 33.81
CA ALA A 365 -23.97 -3.65 34.36
C ALA A 365 -23.43 -2.86 35.56
N ASP A 366 -22.72 -3.51 36.49
CA ASP A 366 -22.15 -2.84 37.67
C ASP A 366 -21.13 -1.76 37.26
N PHE A 367 -20.28 -2.05 36.27
CA PHE A 367 -19.30 -1.10 35.73
C PHE A 367 -19.97 0.03 34.95
N VAL A 368 -21.00 -0.28 34.16
CA VAL A 368 -21.80 0.73 33.44
C VAL A 368 -22.41 1.71 34.45
N ALA A 369 -22.97 1.20 35.55
CA ALA A 369 -23.60 2.01 36.59
C ALA A 369 -22.62 2.90 37.34
N MET A 370 -21.46 2.35 37.74
CA MET A 370 -20.53 3.03 38.65
C MET A 370 -19.47 3.87 37.95
N ASP A 371 -19.10 3.55 36.71
CA ASP A 371 -18.02 4.22 35.99
C ASP A 371 -18.48 4.94 34.72
N ILE A 372 -19.33 4.32 33.89
CA ILE A 372 -19.73 4.91 32.59
C ILE A 372 -20.82 5.98 32.76
N LEU A 373 -21.91 5.68 33.46
CA LEU A 373 -23.03 6.62 33.64
C LEU A 373 -22.59 7.95 34.30
N PRO A 374 -21.74 7.96 35.35
CA PRO A 374 -21.27 9.22 35.94
C PRO A 374 -20.45 10.07 34.96
N ILE A 375 -19.66 9.45 34.08
CA ILE A 375 -18.91 10.16 33.03
C ILE A 375 -19.90 10.78 32.03
N LEU A 376 -20.90 10.02 31.57
CA LEU A 376 -21.90 10.50 30.62
C LEU A 376 -22.68 11.69 31.19
N TRP A 377 -23.08 11.67 32.45
CA TRP A 377 -23.72 12.80 33.12
C TRP A 377 -22.80 14.02 33.24
N SER A 378 -21.54 13.81 33.63
CA SER A 378 -20.55 14.90 33.73
C SER A 378 -20.27 15.56 32.38
N MET A 379 -20.32 14.78 31.30
CA MET A 379 -20.18 15.29 29.94
C MET A 379 -21.48 15.95 29.46
N SER A 380 -22.66 15.39 29.70
CA SER A 380 -23.92 15.97 29.20
C SER A 380 -24.21 17.38 29.74
N LEU A 381 -23.61 17.77 30.87
CA LEU A 381 -23.73 19.10 31.45
C LEU A 381 -22.66 20.10 30.97
N GLY A 382 -21.94 19.79 29.88
CA GLY A 382 -20.96 20.70 29.30
C GLY A 382 -21.61 21.98 28.75
N PRO A 383 -21.03 23.16 29.03
CA PRO A 383 -21.67 24.44 28.70
C PRO A 383 -21.70 24.78 27.20
N LEU A 384 -20.93 24.04 26.38
CA LEU A 384 -20.79 24.28 24.94
C LEU A 384 -21.68 23.36 24.09
N LEU A 385 -22.45 22.45 24.71
CA LEU A 385 -23.29 21.51 23.99
C LEU A 385 -24.54 22.21 23.43
N ASP A 386 -24.92 21.82 22.21
CA ASP A 386 -26.22 22.18 21.66
C ASP A 386 -27.32 21.21 22.14
N LEU A 387 -28.58 21.57 21.87
CA LEU A 387 -29.75 20.79 22.29
C LEU A 387 -29.73 19.36 21.72
N ARG A 388 -29.30 19.18 20.46
CA ARG A 388 -29.28 17.88 19.78
C ARG A 388 -28.20 16.97 20.37
N GLN A 389 -27.03 17.53 20.64
CA GLN A 389 -25.93 16.85 21.31
C GLN A 389 -26.35 16.41 22.71
N PHE A 390 -26.98 17.30 23.49
CA PHE A 390 -27.52 16.95 24.80
C PHE A 390 -28.55 15.82 24.72
N GLN A 391 -29.48 15.86 23.76
CA GLN A 391 -30.45 14.79 23.53
C GLN A 391 -29.78 13.45 23.23
N THR A 392 -28.68 13.45 22.47
CA THR A 392 -27.90 12.23 22.17
C THR A 392 -27.27 11.63 23.43
N PHE A 393 -26.80 12.47 24.37
CA PHE A 393 -26.36 12.00 25.69
C PHE A 393 -27.50 11.38 26.49
N MET A 394 -28.65 12.05 26.53
CA MET A 394 -29.81 11.58 27.30
C MET A 394 -30.35 10.24 26.77
N GLU A 395 -30.36 10.07 25.45
CA GLU A 395 -30.74 8.80 24.82
C GLU A 395 -29.80 7.67 25.29
N LEU A 396 -28.48 7.86 25.19
CA LEU A 396 -27.53 6.84 25.61
C LEU A 396 -27.63 6.53 27.11
N ILE A 397 -27.78 7.54 27.97
CA ILE A 397 -27.93 7.38 29.42
C ILE A 397 -29.18 6.55 29.74
N LYS A 398 -30.31 6.81 29.06
CA LYS A 398 -31.55 6.05 29.26
C LYS A 398 -31.38 4.60 28.82
N THR A 399 -30.77 4.37 27.65
CA THR A 399 -30.51 3.03 27.12
C THR A 399 -29.62 2.22 28.06
N LEU A 400 -28.51 2.78 28.52
CA LEU A 400 -27.60 2.10 29.44
C LEU A 400 -28.21 1.90 30.83
N SER A 401 -28.94 2.89 31.36
CA SER A 401 -29.65 2.75 32.65
C SER A 401 -30.67 1.61 32.62
N ARG A 402 -31.45 1.52 31.53
CA ARG A 402 -32.42 0.44 31.34
C ARG A 402 -31.74 -0.93 31.29
N ARG A 403 -30.62 -1.04 30.59
CA ARG A 403 -29.83 -2.28 30.55
C ARG A 403 -29.37 -2.71 31.95
N VAL A 404 -28.87 -1.77 32.75
CA VAL A 404 -28.47 -2.03 34.14
C VAL A 404 -29.67 -2.51 34.98
N GLU A 405 -30.82 -1.84 34.85
CA GLU A 405 -32.05 -2.23 35.53
C GLU A 405 -32.52 -3.63 35.15
N ASP A 406 -32.55 -3.95 33.85
CA ASP A 406 -32.97 -5.24 33.32
C ASP A 406 -32.03 -6.37 33.80
N GLU A 407 -30.71 -6.19 33.70
CA GLU A 407 -29.71 -7.17 34.15
C GLU A 407 -29.78 -7.40 35.67
N GLN A 408 -29.89 -6.34 36.45
CA GLN A 408 -29.97 -6.45 37.91
C GLN A 408 -31.30 -7.08 38.37
N THR A 409 -32.41 -6.72 37.72
CA THR A 409 -33.72 -7.33 37.99
C THR A 409 -33.70 -8.83 37.73
N LYS A 410 -33.13 -9.24 36.58
CA LYS A 410 -32.97 -10.65 36.23
C LYS A 410 -32.11 -11.40 37.25
N LYS A 411 -30.96 -10.83 37.65
CA LYS A 411 -30.06 -11.43 38.65
C LYS A 411 -30.76 -11.66 40.00
N LEU A 412 -31.58 -10.69 40.45
CA LEU A 412 -32.36 -10.81 41.68
C LEU A 412 -33.52 -11.82 41.58
N GLN A 413 -34.17 -11.90 40.41
CA GLN A 413 -35.20 -12.92 40.15
C GLN A 413 -34.61 -14.34 40.15
N GLU A 414 -33.43 -14.54 39.57
CA GLU A 414 -32.73 -15.83 39.59
C GLU A 414 -32.33 -16.24 41.01
N LEU A 415 -31.79 -15.30 41.80
CA LEU A 415 -31.42 -15.53 43.20
C LEU A 415 -32.64 -15.90 44.07
N SER A 416 -33.76 -15.20 43.90
CA SER A 416 -35.00 -15.50 44.63
C SER A 416 -35.66 -16.81 44.18
N GLY A 417 -35.54 -17.18 42.89
CA GLY A 417 -36.01 -18.46 42.36
C GLY A 417 -35.25 -19.67 42.88
N THR A 418 -33.92 -19.58 43.05
CA THR A 418 -33.11 -20.66 43.65
C THR A 418 -33.37 -20.86 45.14
N ALA A 419 -33.75 -19.81 45.88
CA ALA A 419 -34.07 -19.92 47.31
C ALA A 419 -35.35 -20.75 47.56
N ASN A 420 -36.29 -20.77 46.60
CA ASN A 420 -37.53 -21.55 46.71
C ASN A 420 -37.40 -23.01 46.23
N ALA A 421 -36.31 -23.39 45.56
CA ALA A 421 -36.06 -24.77 45.13
C ALA A 421 -35.35 -25.64 46.20
N GLY A 422 -34.71 -25.01 47.20
CA GLY A 422 -34.02 -25.71 48.30
C GLY A 422 -34.92 -26.19 49.44
N THR A 423 -36.20 -25.77 49.46
CA THR A 423 -37.18 -26.10 50.51
C THR A 423 -38.17 -27.19 50.10
N ALA A 424 -38.02 -27.80 48.92
CA ALA A 424 -38.86 -28.88 48.44
C ALA A 424 -38.08 -30.20 48.27
N ARG A 425 -37.74 -30.85 49.39
CA ARG A 425 -37.60 -32.32 49.44
C ARG A 425 -38.17 -32.83 50.78
N PRO A 426 -39.22 -33.68 50.76
CA PRO A 426 -39.60 -34.48 51.92
C PRO A 426 -38.59 -35.60 52.21
#